data_AF-A0A7J8BGL6-F1
#
_entry.id   AF-A0A7J8BGL6-F1
#
_cell.length_a   1.000
_cell.length_b   1.000
_cell.length_c   1.000
_cell.angle_alpha   90.00
_cell.angle_beta   90.00
_cell.angle_gamma   90.00
#
_symmetry.space_group_name_H-M   'P 1'
#
loop_
_entity.id
_entity.type
_entity.pdbx_description
1 polymer ?
#
loop_
_entity_poly.entity_id
_entity_poly.type
_entity_poly.pdbx_seq_one_letter_code
_entity_poly.pdbx_strand_id
1 'polypeptide(L)'
;MTRRLHDRFIAQLRTSVREEVAEIKAEGNLEAVLSTLDAIVEEGKAREEPAWRPSGVPEKDMRSALAPGLLQQRDTLRRRVQRQEAENRQLAVAVRAGRRQLEALRLQGQARWQAWQAVHRGQEELAAVLRGPE
;
A
#
# COMPACT_ATOMS: atom_id res chain seq x y z
N MET A 1 -9.28 66.11 -47.86
CA MET A 1 -8.42 64.92 -48.11
C MET A 1 -7.85 64.36 -46.80
N THR A 2 -7.17 65.16 -45.99
CA THR A 2 -6.48 64.77 -44.73
C THR A 2 -7.36 64.12 -43.66
N ARG A 3 -8.54 64.68 -43.38
CA ARG A 3 -9.46 64.12 -42.37
C ARG A 3 -9.92 62.70 -42.69
N ARG A 4 -10.24 62.43 -43.97
CA ARG A 4 -10.64 61.09 -44.43
C ARG A 4 -9.52 60.05 -44.30
N LEU A 5 -8.27 60.47 -44.53
CA LEU A 5 -7.09 59.60 -44.36
C LEU A 5 -6.84 59.30 -42.88
N HIS A 6 -6.95 60.30 -42.01
CA HIS A 6 -6.85 60.14 -40.57
C HIS A 6 -7.92 59.18 -40.03
N ASP A 7 -9.18 59.38 -40.43
CA ASP A 7 -10.30 58.55 -39.94
C ASP A 7 -10.14 57.09 -40.40
N ARG A 8 -9.63 56.87 -41.63
CA ARG A 8 -9.31 55.53 -42.14
C ARG A 8 -8.16 54.88 -41.37
N PHE A 9 -7.10 55.63 -41.09
CA PHE A 9 -5.97 55.14 -40.30
C PHE A 9 -6.41 54.71 -38.89
N ILE A 10 -7.18 55.55 -38.20
CA ILE A 10 -7.68 55.25 -36.85
C ILE A 10 -8.61 54.02 -36.86
N ALA A 11 -9.50 53.91 -37.85
CA ALA A 11 -10.38 52.76 -37.98
C ALA A 11 -9.58 51.47 -38.20
N GLN A 12 -8.62 51.48 -39.14
CA GLN A 12 -7.79 50.32 -39.43
C GLN A 12 -6.93 49.90 -38.24
N LEU A 13 -6.30 50.87 -37.54
CA LEU A 13 -5.50 50.58 -36.35
C LEU A 13 -6.36 49.95 -35.24
N ARG A 14 -7.56 50.49 -34.98
CA ARG A 14 -8.47 49.93 -33.97
C ARG A 14 -8.93 48.52 -34.32
N THR A 15 -9.24 48.27 -35.59
CA THR A 15 -9.64 46.94 -36.04
C THR A 15 -8.48 45.95 -35.92
N SER A 16 -7.30 46.31 -36.42
CA SER A 16 -6.11 45.46 -36.33
C SER A 16 -5.75 45.11 -34.89
N VAL A 17 -5.79 46.08 -33.96
CA VAL A 17 -5.53 45.79 -32.53
C VAL A 17 -6.60 44.86 -31.94
N ARG A 18 -7.87 45.01 -32.31
CA ARG A 18 -8.95 44.13 -31.81
C ARG A 18 -8.84 42.71 -32.36
N GLU A 19 -8.50 42.59 -33.63
CA GLU A 19 -8.29 41.31 -34.30
C GLU A 19 -7.09 40.59 -33.68
N GLU A 20 -5.96 41.29 -33.48
CA GLU A 20 -4.77 40.73 -32.82
C GLU A 20 -5.10 40.23 -31.40
N VAL A 21 -5.83 41.01 -30.60
CA VAL A 21 -6.24 40.59 -29.26
C VAL A 21 -7.18 39.38 -29.33
N ALA A 22 -8.12 39.36 -30.27
CA ALA A 22 -9.02 38.23 -30.44
C ALA A 22 -8.28 36.96 -30.87
N GLU A 23 -7.27 37.10 -31.73
CA GLU A 23 -6.38 36.02 -32.17
C GLU A 23 -5.56 35.46 -30.99
N ILE A 24 -4.91 36.31 -30.20
CA ILE A 24 -4.18 35.90 -28.99
C ILE A 24 -5.12 35.19 -27.99
N LYS A 25 -6.35 35.70 -27.82
CA LYS A 25 -7.34 35.06 -26.95
C LYS A 25 -7.72 33.67 -27.45
N ALA A 26 -7.87 33.49 -28.76
CA ALA A 26 -8.22 32.23 -29.37
C ALA A 26 -7.05 31.23 -29.34
N GLU A 27 -5.85 31.65 -29.76
CA GLU A 27 -4.63 30.82 -29.77
C GLU A 27 -4.28 30.32 -28.37
N GLY A 28 -4.31 31.23 -27.38
CA GLY A 28 -4.03 30.90 -25.98
C GLY A 28 -5.19 30.24 -25.23
N ASN A 29 -6.35 30.04 -25.89
CA ASN A 29 -7.60 29.58 -25.25
C ASN A 29 -7.90 30.35 -23.95
N LEU A 30 -7.66 31.68 -23.97
CA LEU A 30 -7.62 32.48 -22.76
C LEU A 30 -8.97 32.56 -22.06
N GLU A 31 -10.07 32.48 -22.81
CA GLU A 31 -11.41 32.49 -22.21
C GLU A 31 -11.61 31.28 -21.28
N ALA A 32 -11.20 30.09 -21.69
CA ALA A 32 -11.33 28.89 -20.85
C ALA A 32 -10.35 28.91 -19.67
N VAL A 33 -9.10 29.33 -19.90
CA VAL A 33 -8.07 29.40 -18.85
C VAL A 33 -8.45 30.42 -17.78
N LEU A 34 -8.88 31.63 -18.18
CA LEU A 34 -9.28 32.67 -17.24
C LEU A 34 -10.56 32.29 -16.50
N SER A 35 -11.54 31.67 -17.17
CA SER A 35 -12.75 31.17 -16.49
C SER A 35 -12.41 30.09 -15.45
N THR A 36 -11.42 29.23 -15.75
CA THR A 36 -10.94 28.22 -14.80
C THR A 36 -10.20 28.87 -13.62
N LEU A 37 -9.40 29.90 -13.88
CA LEU A 37 -8.72 30.67 -12.84
C LEU A 37 -9.72 31.36 -11.91
N ASP A 38 -10.76 31.98 -12.46
CA ASP A 38 -11.84 32.60 -11.67
C ASP A 38 -12.49 31.57 -10.74
N ALA A 39 -12.80 30.37 -11.24
CA ALA A 39 -13.34 29.28 -10.41
C ALA A 39 -12.40 28.87 -9.26
N ILE A 40 -11.09 28.78 -9.52
CA ILE A 40 -10.08 28.48 -8.48
C ILE A 40 -10.01 29.58 -7.43
N VAL A 41 -10.08 30.86 -7.85
CA VAL A 41 -10.08 32.00 -6.91
C VAL A 41 -11.32 31.94 -6.03
N GLU A 42 -12.50 31.70 -6.60
CA GLU A 42 -13.75 31.56 -5.85
C GLU A 42 -13.69 30.43 -4.81
N GLU A 43 -13.20 29.25 -5.19
CA GLU A 43 -13.03 28.11 -4.27
C GLU A 43 -12.03 28.43 -3.13
N GLY A 44 -11.00 29.21 -3.44
CA GLY A 44 -9.94 29.58 -2.51
C GLY A 44 -10.30 30.70 -1.53
N LYS A 45 -11.40 31.44 -1.73
CA LYS A 45 -11.73 32.66 -0.96
C LYS A 45 -11.73 32.50 0.56
N ALA A 46 -12.10 31.33 1.07
CA ALA A 46 -12.16 31.06 2.50
C ALA A 46 -10.78 30.86 3.15
N ARG A 47 -9.70 30.71 2.37
CA ARG A 47 -8.34 30.45 2.87
C ARG A 47 -7.57 31.77 2.90
N GLU A 48 -7.51 32.39 4.07
CA GLU A 48 -6.79 33.66 4.28
C GLU A 48 -5.27 33.46 4.47
N GLU A 49 -4.85 32.24 4.79
CA GLU A 49 -3.43 31.93 4.97
C GLU A 49 -2.67 31.93 3.63
N PRO A 50 -1.38 32.33 3.63
CA PRO A 50 -0.54 32.22 2.45
C PRO A 50 -0.48 30.79 1.94
N ALA A 51 -1.03 30.55 0.75
CA ALA A 51 -0.94 29.25 0.10
C ALA A 51 0.53 28.88 -0.18
N TRP A 52 0.83 27.58 -0.16
CA TRP A 52 2.15 27.06 -0.48
C TRP A 52 2.65 27.55 -1.85
N ARG A 53 3.96 27.79 -1.95
CA ARG A 53 4.65 28.16 -3.19
C ARG A 53 5.85 27.22 -3.38
N PRO A 54 6.20 26.87 -4.63
CA PRO A 54 7.39 26.08 -4.91
C PRO A 54 8.62 26.68 -4.25
N SER A 55 9.35 25.85 -3.52
CA SER A 55 10.53 26.31 -2.78
C SER A 55 11.77 26.46 -3.66
N GLY A 56 11.71 25.94 -4.89
CA GLY A 56 12.86 25.85 -5.80
C GLY A 56 13.72 24.62 -5.56
N VAL A 57 13.33 23.75 -4.61
CA VAL A 57 13.99 22.48 -4.31
C VAL A 57 13.05 21.34 -4.73
N PRO A 58 13.29 20.71 -5.90
CA PRO A 58 12.38 19.72 -6.46
C PRO A 58 12.04 18.57 -5.50
N GLU A 59 13.03 18.07 -4.75
CA GLU A 59 12.82 16.97 -3.80
C GLU A 59 11.87 17.35 -2.68
N LYS A 60 11.91 18.61 -2.23
CA LYS A 60 11.00 19.11 -1.19
C LYS A 60 9.60 19.29 -1.76
N ASP A 61 9.51 19.86 -2.96
CA ASP A 61 8.24 20.20 -3.60
C ASP A 61 7.48 18.93 -4.04
N MET A 62 8.18 17.87 -4.46
CA MET A 62 7.59 16.59 -4.85
C MET A 62 7.09 15.75 -3.68
N ARG A 63 7.68 15.88 -2.48
CA ARG A 63 7.29 15.07 -1.30
C ARG A 63 5.80 15.19 -0.99
N SER A 64 5.24 16.39 -1.05
CA SER A 64 3.82 16.63 -0.76
C SER A 64 2.90 15.91 -1.75
N ALA A 65 3.27 15.89 -3.03
CA ALA A 65 2.50 15.21 -4.06
C ALA A 65 2.58 13.68 -3.94
N LEU A 66 3.75 13.15 -3.58
CA LEU A 66 3.99 11.70 -3.49
C LEU A 66 3.53 11.08 -2.16
N ALA A 67 3.50 11.87 -1.08
CA ALA A 67 3.23 11.37 0.26
C ALA A 67 1.92 10.57 0.39
N PRO A 68 0.76 11.02 -0.15
CA PRO A 68 -0.49 10.27 0.00
C PRO A 68 -0.42 8.85 -0.59
N GLY A 69 0.14 8.71 -1.80
CA GLY A 69 0.29 7.42 -2.46
C GLY A 69 1.24 6.48 -1.72
N LEU A 70 2.37 7.01 -1.26
CA LEU A 70 3.36 6.22 -0.50
C LEU A 70 2.81 5.78 0.86
N LEU A 71 2.04 6.63 1.55
CA LEU A 71 1.39 6.29 2.81
C LEU A 71 0.35 5.17 2.61
N GLN A 72 -0.46 5.25 1.55
CA GLN A 72 -1.42 4.20 1.22
C GLN A 72 -0.74 2.85 0.92
N GLN A 73 0.38 2.88 0.19
CA GLN A 73 1.19 1.68 -0.07
C GLN A 73 1.74 1.07 1.22
N ARG A 74 2.35 1.90 2.07
CA ARG A 74 2.87 1.50 3.39
C ARG A 74 1.78 0.82 4.23
N ASP A 75 0.61 1.44 4.33
CA ASP A 75 -0.48 0.93 5.17
C ASP A 75 -1.03 -0.40 4.65
N THR A 76 -1.06 -0.56 3.32
CA THR A 76 -1.46 -1.82 2.68
C THR A 76 -0.46 -2.94 2.98
N LEU A 77 0.84 -2.67 2.84
CA LEU A 77 1.88 -3.64 3.17
C LEU A 77 1.85 -4.01 4.65
N ARG A 78 1.67 -3.01 5.54
CA ARG A 78 1.58 -3.21 6.98
C ARG A 78 0.42 -4.15 7.35
N ARG A 79 -0.76 -3.97 6.76
CA ARG A 79 -1.91 -4.87 6.97
C ARG A 79 -1.61 -6.29 6.51
N ARG A 80 -0.92 -6.47 5.37
CA ARG A 80 -0.52 -7.79 4.88
C ARG A 80 0.44 -8.49 5.82
N VAL A 81 1.46 -7.77 6.30
CA VAL A 81 2.43 -8.30 7.27
C VAL A 81 1.72 -8.71 8.57
N GLN A 82 0.86 -7.85 9.11
CA GLN A 82 0.11 -8.16 10.34
C GLN A 82 -0.78 -9.40 10.19
N ARG A 83 -1.44 -9.55 9.04
CA ARG A 83 -2.24 -10.75 8.74
C ARG A 83 -1.37 -12.00 8.76
N GLN A 84 -0.23 -11.97 8.06
CA GLN A 84 0.67 -13.11 7.99
C GLN A 84 1.26 -13.46 9.35
N GLU A 85 1.63 -12.45 10.15
CA GLU A 85 2.13 -12.68 11.51
C GLU A 85 1.09 -13.32 12.41
N ALA A 86 -0.18 -12.90 12.32
CA ALA A 86 -1.27 -13.49 13.09
C ALA A 86 -1.48 -14.98 12.72
N GLU A 87 -1.50 -15.28 11.43
CA GLU A 87 -1.61 -16.66 10.92
C GLU A 87 -0.41 -17.50 11.36
N ASN A 88 0.81 -16.98 11.23
CA ASN A 88 2.03 -17.68 11.65
C ASN A 88 2.01 -17.98 13.16
N ARG A 89 1.50 -17.08 14.00
CA ARG A 89 1.35 -17.32 15.44
C ARG A 89 0.38 -18.47 15.72
N GLN A 90 -0.76 -18.51 15.02
CA GLN A 90 -1.74 -19.59 15.15
C GLN A 90 -1.14 -20.94 14.71
N LEU A 91 -0.46 -20.95 13.56
CA LEU A 91 0.24 -22.13 13.06
C LEU A 91 1.34 -22.61 14.02
N ALA A 92 2.11 -21.69 14.61
CA ALA A 92 3.13 -22.04 15.58
C ALA A 92 2.55 -22.71 16.84
N VAL A 93 1.38 -22.27 17.30
CA VAL A 93 0.66 -22.91 18.41
C VAL A 93 0.22 -24.33 18.00
N ALA A 94 -0.38 -24.48 16.82
CA ALA A 94 -0.80 -25.78 16.30
C ALA A 94 0.38 -26.76 16.16
N VAL A 95 1.51 -26.31 15.62
CA VAL A 95 2.73 -27.11 15.49
C VAL A 95 3.27 -27.53 16.86
N ARG A 96 3.28 -26.63 17.85
CA ARG A 96 3.70 -26.98 19.22
C ARG A 96 2.77 -28.02 19.84
N ALA A 97 1.45 -27.88 19.66
CA ALA A 97 0.48 -28.86 20.13
C ALA A 97 0.70 -30.23 19.48
N GLY A 98 0.88 -30.27 18.15
CA GLY A 98 1.18 -31.49 17.40
C GLY A 98 2.47 -32.17 17.85
N ARG A 99 3.54 -31.39 18.11
CA ARG A 99 4.81 -31.94 18.65
C ARG A 99 4.62 -32.62 19.99
N ARG A 100 3.85 -32.01 20.91
CA ARG A 100 3.53 -32.61 22.23
C ARG A 100 2.73 -33.90 22.10
N GLN A 101 1.78 -33.95 21.15
CA GLN A 101 1.01 -35.16 20.88
C GLN A 101 1.90 -36.30 20.36
N LEU A 102 2.83 -36.00 19.45
CA LEU A 102 3.80 -36.98 18.94
C LEU A 102 4.72 -37.50 20.05
N GLU A 103 5.19 -36.62 20.94
CA GLU A 103 6.00 -37.02 22.11
C GLU A 103 5.22 -37.96 23.03
N ALA A 104 3.95 -37.65 23.32
CA ALA A 104 3.08 -38.51 24.14
C ALA A 104 2.84 -39.88 23.48
N LEU A 105 2.56 -39.91 22.17
CA LEU A 105 2.39 -41.15 21.40
C LEU A 105 3.65 -41.99 21.40
N ARG A 106 4.84 -41.37 21.27
CA ARG A 106 6.13 -42.07 21.34
C ARG A 106 6.33 -42.73 22.69
N LEU A 107 6.06 -42.02 23.78
CA LEU A 107 6.16 -42.57 25.14
C LEU A 107 5.19 -43.75 25.36
N GLN A 108 3.94 -43.64 24.90
CA GLN A 108 2.98 -44.73 24.96
C GLN A 108 3.43 -45.95 24.16
N GLY A 109 3.92 -45.75 22.93
CA GLY A 109 4.47 -46.82 22.09
C GLY A 109 5.63 -47.54 22.77
N GLN A 110 6.55 -46.78 23.38
CA GLN A 110 7.70 -47.33 24.10
C GLN A 110 7.28 -48.10 25.35
N ALA A 111 6.33 -47.58 26.14
CA ALA A 111 5.79 -48.28 27.31
C ALA A 111 5.09 -49.60 26.93
N ARG A 112 4.29 -49.60 25.86
CA ARG A 112 3.67 -50.82 25.33
C ARG A 112 4.71 -51.84 24.89
N TRP A 113 5.74 -51.40 24.17
CA TRP A 113 6.82 -52.28 23.74
C TRP A 113 7.55 -52.92 24.93
N GLN A 114 7.87 -52.13 25.96
CA GLN A 114 8.48 -52.64 27.19
C GLN A 114 7.58 -53.63 27.93
N ALA A 115 6.27 -53.36 28.00
CA ALA A 115 5.31 -54.29 28.59
C ALA A 115 5.27 -55.63 27.85
N TRP A 116 5.27 -55.62 26.51
CA TRP A 116 5.35 -56.83 25.69
C TRP A 116 6.65 -57.61 25.92
N GLN A 117 7.79 -56.93 26.02
CA GLN A 117 9.08 -57.55 26.30
C GLN A 117 9.12 -58.21 27.69
N ALA A 118 8.49 -57.61 28.69
CA ALA A 118 8.40 -58.19 30.03
C ALA A 118 7.54 -59.46 30.03
N VAL A 119 6.39 -59.45 29.32
CA VAL A 119 5.55 -60.65 29.15
C VAL A 119 6.32 -61.76 28.44
N HIS A 120 7.05 -61.43 27.37
CA HIS A 120 7.87 -62.41 26.64
C HIS A 120 8.92 -63.05 27.55
N ARG A 121 9.67 -62.26 28.32
CA ARG A 121 10.65 -62.79 29.27
C ARG A 121 10.03 -63.69 30.33
N GLY A 122 8.88 -63.29 30.90
CA GLY A 122 8.16 -64.14 31.84
C GLY A 122 7.70 -65.48 31.25
N GLN A 123 7.36 -65.50 29.95
CA GLN A 123 7.04 -66.76 29.26
C GLN A 123 8.28 -67.64 29.05
N GLU A 124 9.43 -67.06 28.71
CA GLU A 124 10.70 -67.80 28.60
C GLU A 124 11.14 -68.39 29.94
N GLU A 125 11.01 -67.62 31.03
CA GLU A 125 11.29 -68.08 32.40
C GLU A 125 10.37 -69.24 32.81
N LEU A 126 9.06 -69.13 32.54
CA LEU A 126 8.11 -70.23 32.74
C LEU A 126 8.47 -71.47 31.91
N ALA A 127 8.85 -71.29 30.65
CA ALA A 127 9.25 -72.40 29.78
C ALA A 127 10.55 -73.07 30.26
N ALA A 128 11.49 -72.32 30.83
CA ALA A 128 12.71 -72.85 31.43
C ALA A 128 12.43 -73.66 32.71
N VAL A 129 11.54 -73.17 33.58
CA VAL A 129 11.10 -73.90 34.79
C VAL A 129 10.39 -75.20 34.42
N LEU A 130 9.54 -75.17 33.39
CA LEU A 130 8.81 -76.35 32.91
C LEU A 130 9.69 -77.38 32.19
N ARG A 131 10.87 -76.99 31.69
CA ARG A 131 11.82 -77.93 31.04
C ARG A 131 12.63 -78.77 32.01
N GLY A 132 12.78 -78.36 33.28
CA GLY A 132 13.52 -79.10 34.31
C GLY A 132 15.03 -79.26 34.03
N PRO A 133 15.89 -79.44 35.06
CA PRO A 133 17.29 -79.79 34.84
C PRO A 133 17.39 -81.24 34.37
N GLU A 134 18.25 -81.51 33.38
CA GLU A 134 18.71 -82.89 33.11
C GLU A 134 19.50 -83.45 34.30
#